data_AF-A0A3N9P9T5-F1
#
_entry.id   AF-A0A3N9P9T5-F1
#
_cell.length_a   1.000
_cell.length_b   1.000
_cell.length_c   1.000
_cell.angle_alpha   90.00
_cell.angle_beta   90.00
_cell.angle_gamma   90.00
#
_symmetry.space_group_name_H-M   'P 1'
#
loop_
_entity.id
_entity.type
_entity.pdbx_description
1 polymer ?
#
loop_
_entity_poly.entity_id
_entity_poly.type
_entity_poly.pdbx_seq_one_letter_code
_entity_poly.pdbx_strand_id
1 'polypeptide(L)'
;MKRYITLAISFFIFLIVLGAIDYFVSDDSFLQDYVRGTFTETLGIIVTLIFVQLIFSRHEDGENKRHEAQAITRAAKVLNIYIADYKKYAYQVVTPLDKREGQIKEEIPEDFLFSDMQDLFVRSLYIFDDEKPVVLKCLEAQEKIRKTIENSLFNIDFKNFPEISNLLVQYIDFVGGFNIYDAIFQDSKTSMGDQTTKEFIAQRLIKVHQGEVMYLQSNIINTYIALYHLLNYHRKFFNDYEDEMKYLQDFV
;
A
#
# COMPACT_ATOMS: atom_id res chain seq x y z
N MET A 1 33.39 -9.65 11.75
CA MET A 1 32.69 -10.80 12.38
C MET A 1 33.65 -11.79 13.05
N LYS A 2 34.62 -12.42 12.35
CA LYS A 2 35.56 -13.39 12.96
C LYS A 2 36.34 -12.90 14.20
N ARG A 3 36.80 -11.64 14.22
CA ARG A 3 37.55 -11.06 15.37
C ARG A 3 36.71 -10.93 16.65
N TYR A 4 35.42 -10.60 16.53
CA TYR A 4 34.52 -10.46 17.69
C TYR A 4 34.21 -11.81 18.35
N ILE A 5 34.10 -12.86 17.52
CA ILE A 5 33.87 -14.23 17.98
C ILE A 5 35.10 -14.74 18.75
N THR A 6 36.32 -14.49 18.26
CA THR A 6 37.56 -14.89 18.96
C THR A 6 37.72 -14.18 20.31
N LEU A 7 37.38 -12.89 20.39
CA LEU A 7 37.41 -12.13 21.65
C LEU A 7 36.37 -12.64 22.66
N ALA A 8 35.14 -12.91 22.21
CA ALA A 8 34.08 -13.44 23.06
C ALA A 8 34.45 -14.82 23.65
N ILE A 9 35.02 -15.71 22.83
CA ILE A 9 35.48 -17.03 23.27
C ILE A 9 36.61 -16.90 24.30
N SER A 10 37.60 -16.03 24.05
CA SER A 10 38.70 -15.79 24.98
C SER A 10 38.21 -15.26 26.33
N PHE A 11 37.22 -14.38 26.33
CA PHE A 11 36.62 -13.83 27.54
C PHE A 11 35.80 -14.88 28.31
N PHE A 12 35.08 -15.75 27.60
CA PHE A 12 34.32 -16.84 28.23
C PHE A 12 35.25 -17.86 28.89
N ILE A 13 36.37 -18.19 28.25
CA ILE A 13 37.42 -19.05 28.82
C ILE A 13 38.01 -18.40 30.08
N PHE A 14 38.26 -17.09 30.07
CA PHE A 14 38.76 -16.37 31.23
C PHE A 14 37.80 -16.44 32.43
N LEU A 15 36.48 -16.30 32.20
CA LEU A 15 35.47 -16.44 33.25
C LEU A 15 35.38 -17.86 33.80
N ILE A 16 35.49 -18.89 32.94
CA ILE A 16 35.52 -20.30 33.37
C ILE A 16 36.76 -20.55 34.24
N VAL A 17 37.93 -20.00 33.87
CA VAL A 17 39.16 -20.14 34.65
C VAL A 17 39.04 -19.46 36.01
N LEU A 18 38.46 -18.25 36.08
CA LEU A 18 38.21 -17.58 37.36
C LEU A 18 37.26 -18.37 38.27
N GLY A 19 36.16 -18.90 37.72
CA GLY A 19 35.23 -19.75 38.46
C GLY A 19 35.86 -21.06 38.93
N ALA A 20 36.77 -21.65 38.13
CA ALA A 20 37.52 -22.84 38.54
C ALA A 20 38.53 -22.53 39.66
N ILE A 21 39.20 -21.37 39.62
CA ILE A 21 40.14 -20.95 40.67
C ILE A 21 39.41 -20.76 42.01
N ASP A 22 38.21 -20.17 42.02
CA ASP A 22 37.38 -20.03 43.23
C ASP A 22 37.05 -21.40 43.87
N TYR A 23 36.89 -22.46 43.06
CA TYR A 23 36.61 -23.81 43.55
C TYR A 23 37.83 -24.54 44.14
N PHE A 24 39.04 -24.24 43.66
CA PHE A 24 40.26 -24.97 44.05
C PHE A 24 41.11 -24.27 45.11
N VAL A 25 40.85 -22.99 45.41
CA VAL A 25 41.61 -22.21 46.39
C VAL A 25 40.94 -22.29 47.78
N SER A 26 41.74 -22.39 48.84
CA SER A 26 41.28 -22.53 50.22
C SER A 26 40.59 -21.27 50.76
N ASP A 27 39.46 -21.46 51.46
CA ASP A 27 38.48 -20.46 51.98
C ASP A 27 39.04 -19.24 52.73
N ASP A 28 40.28 -19.28 53.23
CA ASP A 28 40.89 -18.24 54.08
C ASP A 28 41.99 -17.42 53.38
N SER A 29 42.08 -17.48 52.05
CA SER A 29 43.17 -16.81 51.32
C SER A 29 42.75 -15.49 50.67
N PHE A 30 43.59 -14.47 50.78
CA PHE A 30 43.45 -13.18 50.09
C PHE A 30 43.21 -13.32 48.57
N LEU A 31 43.77 -14.37 47.96
CA LEU A 31 43.59 -14.66 46.54
C LEU A 31 42.15 -15.06 46.20
N GLN A 32 41.46 -15.78 47.08
CA GLN A 32 40.08 -16.17 46.85
C GLN A 32 39.13 -14.98 46.98
N ASP A 33 39.32 -14.13 47.99
CA ASP A 33 38.56 -12.89 48.12
C ASP A 33 38.72 -12.00 46.88
N TYR A 34 39.95 -11.90 46.35
CA TYR A 34 40.24 -11.17 45.14
C TYR A 34 39.58 -11.78 43.89
N VAL A 35 39.65 -13.11 43.73
CA VAL A 35 39.05 -13.83 42.59
C VAL A 35 37.52 -13.76 42.63
N ARG A 36 36.90 -14.00 43.78
CA ARG A 36 35.45 -13.90 43.98
C ARG A 36 34.94 -12.49 43.77
N GLY A 37 35.65 -11.47 44.30
CA GLY A 37 35.34 -10.06 44.06
C GLY A 37 35.38 -9.72 42.57
N THR A 38 36.49 -10.03 41.89
CA THR A 38 36.66 -9.75 40.46
C THR A 38 35.63 -10.48 39.60
N PHE A 39 35.33 -11.74 39.90
CA PHE A 39 34.35 -12.53 39.17
C PHE A 39 32.92 -12.00 39.35
N THR A 40 32.51 -11.71 40.58
CA THR A 40 31.17 -11.19 40.89
C THR A 40 30.95 -9.79 40.33
N GLU A 41 31.94 -8.90 40.41
CA GLU A 41 31.90 -7.57 39.80
C GLU A 41 31.82 -7.65 38.27
N THR A 42 32.64 -8.50 37.65
CA THR A 42 32.64 -8.68 36.19
C THR A 42 31.30 -9.24 35.70
N LEU A 43 30.74 -10.24 36.41
CA LEU A 43 29.40 -10.76 36.12
C LEU A 43 28.33 -9.69 36.28
N GLY A 44 28.40 -8.89 37.35
CA GLY A 44 27.47 -7.78 37.59
C GLY A 44 27.47 -6.77 36.44
N ILE A 45 28.66 -6.40 35.94
CA ILE A 45 28.81 -5.51 34.78
C ILE A 45 28.19 -6.13 33.52
N ILE A 46 28.49 -7.40 33.22
CA ILE A 46 27.95 -8.08 32.03
C ILE A 46 26.42 -8.16 32.08
N VAL A 47 25.86 -8.58 33.22
CA VAL A 47 24.40 -8.69 33.40
C VAL A 47 23.75 -7.31 33.22
N THR A 48 24.35 -6.27 33.79
CA THR A 48 23.87 -4.89 33.63
C THR A 48 23.92 -4.44 32.17
N LEU A 49 25.01 -4.71 31.44
CA LEU A 49 25.14 -4.39 30.01
C LEU A 49 24.10 -5.12 29.16
N ILE A 50 23.85 -6.41 29.43
CA ILE A 50 22.81 -7.19 28.74
C ILE A 50 21.43 -6.58 29.00
N PHE A 51 21.13 -6.26 30.26
CA PHE A 51 19.84 -5.67 30.63
C PHE A 51 19.62 -4.31 29.99
N VAL A 52 20.63 -3.45 30.01
CA VAL A 52 20.62 -2.16 29.32
C VAL A 52 20.39 -2.36 27.82
N GLN A 53 21.13 -3.26 27.17
CA GLN A 53 20.96 -3.53 25.75
C GLN A 53 19.55 -4.04 25.42
N LEU A 54 18.98 -4.93 26.24
CA LEU A 54 17.61 -5.41 26.07
C LEU A 54 16.58 -4.28 26.16
N ILE A 55 16.74 -3.35 27.11
CA ILE A 55 15.87 -2.18 27.25
C ILE A 55 15.98 -1.26 26.04
N PHE A 56 17.22 -0.93 25.64
CA PHE A 56 17.46 -0.06 24.49
C PHE A 56 16.91 -0.66 23.20
N SER A 57 17.14 -1.94 22.93
CA SER A 57 16.60 -2.60 21.72
C SER A 57 15.07 -2.60 21.71
N ARG A 58 14.40 -2.87 22.84
CA ARG A 58 12.93 -2.78 22.90
C ARG A 58 12.40 -1.38 22.65
N HIS A 59 13.07 -0.37 23.20
CA HIS A 59 12.68 1.03 22.99
C HIS A 59 12.89 1.44 21.53
N GLU A 60 14.02 1.06 20.94
CA GLU A 60 14.36 1.34 19.54
C GLU A 60 13.36 0.67 18.58
N ASP A 61 12.98 -0.58 18.82
CA ASP A 61 11.96 -1.28 18.02
C ASP A 61 10.59 -0.57 18.07
N GLY A 62 10.18 -0.10 19.26
CA GLY A 62 8.94 0.64 19.43
C GLY A 62 8.94 1.99 18.71
N GLU A 63 10.01 2.77 18.86
CA GLU A 63 10.18 4.05 18.17
C GLU A 63 10.26 3.87 16.65
N ASN A 64 10.99 2.86 16.16
CA ASN A 64 11.08 2.54 14.74
C ASN A 64 9.70 2.21 14.16
N LYS A 65 8.91 1.38 14.85
CA LYS A 65 7.54 1.04 14.43
C LYS A 65 6.64 2.29 14.39
N ARG A 66 6.78 3.20 15.36
CA ARG A 66 6.02 4.45 15.37
C ARG A 66 6.42 5.40 14.24
N HIS A 67 7.73 5.54 13.98
CA HIS A 67 8.23 6.34 12.87
C HIS A 67 7.77 5.81 11.51
N GLU A 68 7.79 4.49 11.33
CA GLU A 68 7.22 3.81 10.18
C GLU A 68 5.71 4.12 10.04
N ALA A 69 4.92 3.94 11.11
CA ALA A 69 3.49 4.22 11.09
C ALA A 69 3.16 5.68 10.73
N GLN A 70 3.95 6.63 11.24
CA GLN A 70 3.83 8.03 10.88
C GLN A 70 4.18 8.29 9.41
N ALA A 71 5.19 7.62 8.86
CA ALA A 71 5.54 7.73 7.45
C ALA A 71 4.42 7.21 6.54
N ILE A 72 3.88 6.03 6.86
CA ILE A 72 2.73 5.45 6.16
C ILE A 72 1.53 6.39 6.25
N THR A 73 1.23 6.93 7.43
CA THR A 73 0.11 7.86 7.63
C THR A 73 0.26 9.15 6.82
N ARG A 74 1.47 9.69 6.68
CA ARG A 74 1.72 10.88 5.83
C ARG A 74 1.46 10.55 4.35
N ALA A 75 1.95 9.41 3.87
CA ALA A 75 1.68 8.96 2.51
C ALA A 75 0.18 8.72 2.29
N ALA A 76 -0.49 8.07 3.25
CA ALA A 76 -1.91 7.79 3.23
C ALA A 76 -2.76 9.05 3.09
N LYS A 77 -2.39 10.15 3.77
CA LYS A 77 -3.09 11.44 3.61
C LYS A 77 -3.08 11.95 2.17
N VAL A 78 -1.94 11.85 1.49
CA VAL A 78 -1.81 12.26 0.08
C VAL A 78 -2.58 11.32 -0.83
N LEU A 79 -2.44 10.02 -0.59
CA LEU A 79 -3.14 8.98 -1.34
C LEU A 79 -4.67 9.15 -1.23
N ASN A 80 -5.19 9.44 -0.04
CA ASN A 80 -6.64 9.63 0.21
C ASN A 80 -7.22 10.81 -0.57
N ILE A 81 -6.45 11.88 -0.78
CA ILE A 81 -6.88 13.01 -1.63
C ILE A 81 -7.13 12.51 -3.05
N TYR A 82 -6.21 11.73 -3.61
CA TYR A 82 -6.35 11.18 -4.96
C TYR A 82 -7.42 10.08 -5.05
N ILE A 83 -7.60 9.28 -4.01
CA ILE A 83 -8.70 8.31 -3.92
C ILE A 83 -10.05 9.03 -3.93
N ALA A 84 -10.23 10.09 -3.15
CA ALA A 84 -11.47 10.87 -3.14
C ALA A 84 -11.77 11.46 -4.52
N ASP A 85 -10.76 12.06 -5.16
CA ASP A 85 -10.87 12.58 -6.53
C ASP A 85 -11.23 11.47 -7.54
N TYR A 86 -10.59 10.31 -7.44
CA TYR A 86 -10.90 9.16 -8.28
C TYR A 86 -12.34 8.69 -8.09
N LYS A 87 -12.80 8.50 -6.85
CA LYS A 87 -14.15 8.02 -6.52
C LYS A 87 -15.22 8.94 -7.12
N LYS A 88 -15.02 10.26 -7.12
CA LYS A 88 -15.94 11.23 -7.75
C LYS A 88 -16.10 11.03 -9.26
N TYR A 89 -15.00 10.78 -9.97
CA TYR A 89 -15.05 10.52 -11.40
C TYR A 89 -15.56 9.11 -11.70
N ALA A 90 -15.15 8.12 -10.91
CA ALA A 90 -15.61 6.75 -11.03
C ALA A 90 -17.13 6.66 -10.87
N TYR A 91 -17.71 7.35 -9.85
CA TYR A 91 -19.16 7.45 -9.67
C TYR A 91 -19.87 7.94 -10.93
N GLN A 92 -19.34 8.98 -11.58
CA GLN A 92 -19.91 9.50 -12.82
C GLN A 92 -19.71 8.54 -13.99
N VAL A 93 -18.62 7.77 -14.04
CA VAL A 93 -18.43 6.75 -15.08
C VAL A 93 -19.45 5.63 -14.94
N VAL A 94 -19.78 5.20 -13.72
CA VAL A 94 -20.62 4.02 -13.46
C VAL A 94 -22.07 4.35 -13.13
N THR A 95 -22.46 5.62 -13.15
CA THR A 95 -23.84 6.05 -12.91
C THR A 95 -24.35 6.75 -14.16
N PRO A 96 -25.44 6.26 -14.79
CA PRO A 96 -26.12 6.93 -15.90
C PRO A 96 -26.49 8.37 -15.55
N LEU A 97 -26.41 9.28 -16.52
CA LEU A 97 -26.60 10.72 -16.31
C LEU A 97 -27.97 11.05 -15.70
N ASP A 98 -29.01 10.34 -16.13
CA ASP A 98 -30.39 10.47 -15.62
C ASP A 98 -30.54 10.03 -14.15
N LYS A 99 -29.68 9.11 -13.68
CA LYS A 99 -29.67 8.62 -12.29
C LYS A 99 -28.76 9.42 -11.35
N ARG A 100 -28.01 10.42 -11.85
CA ARG A 100 -27.07 11.21 -11.01
C ARG A 100 -27.77 12.24 -10.13
N GLU A 101 -29.01 12.63 -10.43
CA GLU A 101 -29.79 13.64 -9.68
C GLU A 101 -29.04 14.97 -9.44
N GLY A 102 -28.07 15.32 -10.31
CA GLY A 102 -27.22 16.50 -10.13
C GLY A 102 -26.24 16.41 -8.95
N GLN A 103 -26.10 15.25 -8.32
CA GLN A 103 -25.19 14.99 -7.21
C GLN A 103 -23.96 14.22 -7.67
N ILE A 104 -22.84 14.48 -7.02
CA ILE A 104 -21.61 13.70 -7.19
C ILE A 104 -21.29 13.08 -5.83
N LYS A 105 -21.18 11.76 -5.81
CA LYS A 105 -20.85 11.00 -4.60
C LYS A 105 -19.40 10.56 -4.64
N GLU A 106 -18.80 10.40 -3.47
CA GLU A 106 -17.42 9.93 -3.30
C GLU A 106 -17.37 8.41 -3.07
N GLU A 107 -18.17 7.66 -3.84
CA GLU A 107 -18.37 6.23 -3.66
C GLU A 107 -18.75 5.57 -4.98
N ILE A 108 -18.22 4.37 -5.22
CA ILE A 108 -18.52 3.55 -6.39
C ILE A 108 -19.65 2.61 -5.96
N PRO A 109 -20.86 2.67 -6.57
CA PRO A 109 -21.96 1.76 -6.24
C PRO A 109 -21.52 0.29 -6.31
N GLU A 110 -22.02 -0.57 -5.42
CA GLU A 110 -21.55 -1.96 -5.38
C GLU A 110 -22.03 -2.80 -6.57
N ASP A 111 -23.26 -2.54 -7.03
CA ASP A 111 -23.97 -3.37 -8.02
C ASP A 111 -24.11 -2.68 -9.38
N PHE A 112 -23.17 -1.80 -9.76
CA PHE A 112 -23.24 -1.15 -11.07
C PHE A 112 -23.02 -2.16 -12.20
N LEU A 113 -23.83 -2.02 -13.24
CA LEU A 113 -23.79 -2.88 -14.42
C LEU A 113 -22.84 -2.30 -15.47
N PHE A 114 -22.36 -3.14 -16.38
CA PHE A 114 -21.59 -2.66 -17.52
C PHE A 114 -22.34 -1.62 -18.35
N SER A 115 -23.65 -1.83 -18.55
CA SER A 115 -24.53 -0.89 -19.27
C SER A 115 -24.66 0.47 -18.58
N ASP A 116 -24.45 0.55 -17.25
CA ASP A 116 -24.49 1.81 -16.52
C ASP A 116 -23.34 2.75 -16.91
N MET A 117 -22.28 2.22 -17.56
CA MET A 117 -21.17 3.00 -18.10
C MET A 117 -21.48 3.70 -19.43
N GLN A 118 -22.71 3.65 -19.93
CA GLN A 118 -23.10 4.24 -21.23
C GLN A 118 -22.73 5.73 -21.39
N ASP A 119 -22.63 6.47 -20.29
CA ASP A 119 -22.35 7.91 -20.28
C ASP A 119 -20.89 8.26 -19.95
N LEU A 120 -19.97 7.29 -20.03
CA LEU A 120 -18.55 7.47 -19.71
C LEU A 120 -17.83 8.56 -20.53
N PHE A 121 -18.35 8.86 -21.73
CA PHE A 121 -17.79 9.88 -22.63
C PHE A 121 -18.35 11.28 -22.39
N VAL A 122 -19.35 11.43 -21.52
CA VAL A 122 -19.92 12.73 -21.18
C VAL A 122 -18.91 13.54 -20.36
N ARG A 123 -19.02 14.86 -20.42
CA ARG A 123 -18.21 15.77 -19.59
C ARG A 123 -18.53 15.56 -18.12
N SER A 124 -17.53 15.81 -17.28
CA SER A 124 -17.71 15.87 -15.83
C SER A 124 -18.75 16.92 -15.45
N LEU A 125 -19.53 16.64 -14.40
CA LEU A 125 -20.48 17.58 -13.82
C LEU A 125 -19.79 18.67 -12.96
N TYR A 126 -18.48 18.57 -12.74
CA TYR A 126 -17.72 19.63 -12.05
C TYR A 126 -17.55 20.87 -12.95
N ILE A 127 -17.78 22.04 -12.36
CA ILE A 127 -17.79 23.32 -13.11
C ILE A 127 -16.38 23.76 -13.51
N PHE A 128 -15.38 23.49 -12.66
CA PHE A 128 -13.97 23.91 -12.89
C PHE A 128 -13.18 22.95 -13.78
N ASP A 129 -13.86 21.94 -14.28
CA ASP A 129 -13.29 20.81 -14.95
C ASP A 129 -13.18 21.11 -16.45
N ASP A 130 -12.07 20.69 -17.08
CA ASP A 130 -11.90 20.85 -18.53
C ASP A 130 -12.92 20.02 -19.34
N GLU A 131 -12.94 20.20 -20.67
CA GLU A 131 -13.91 19.55 -21.55
C GLU A 131 -13.68 18.05 -21.77
N LYS A 132 -12.70 17.42 -21.09
CA LYS A 132 -12.41 16.00 -21.29
C LYS A 132 -13.58 15.13 -20.83
N PRO A 133 -13.82 14.00 -21.53
CA PRO A 133 -14.65 12.90 -21.04
C PRO A 133 -14.33 12.51 -19.60
N VAL A 134 -15.36 12.24 -18.80
CA VAL A 134 -15.21 11.89 -17.39
C VAL A 134 -14.39 10.61 -17.18
N VAL A 135 -14.46 9.66 -18.10
CA VAL A 135 -13.61 8.45 -18.07
C VAL A 135 -12.11 8.76 -18.10
N LEU A 136 -11.69 9.78 -18.87
CA LEU A 136 -10.27 10.12 -18.96
C LEU A 136 -9.78 10.76 -17.66
N LYS A 137 -10.62 11.59 -17.03
CA LYS A 137 -10.33 12.16 -15.71
C LYS A 137 -10.24 11.09 -14.63
N CYS A 138 -11.13 10.09 -14.69
CA CYS A 138 -11.07 8.92 -13.83
C CYS A 138 -9.73 8.20 -13.96
N LEU A 139 -9.26 7.95 -15.19
CA LEU A 139 -7.96 7.30 -15.44
C LEU A 139 -6.76 8.20 -15.05
N GLU A 140 -6.83 9.51 -15.26
CA GLU A 140 -5.80 10.44 -14.79
C GLU A 140 -5.69 10.47 -13.26
N ALA A 141 -6.82 10.41 -12.55
CA ALA A 141 -6.84 10.31 -11.09
C ALA A 141 -6.29 8.95 -10.61
N GLN A 142 -6.61 7.86 -11.30
CA GLN A 142 -6.02 6.54 -11.05
C GLN A 142 -4.50 6.55 -11.21
N GLU A 143 -3.98 7.20 -12.24
CA GLU A 143 -2.53 7.27 -12.44
C GLU A 143 -1.82 8.06 -11.31
N LYS A 144 -2.48 9.09 -10.74
CA LYS A 144 -1.97 9.78 -9.55
C LYS A 144 -1.94 8.86 -8.32
N ILE A 145 -2.96 8.04 -8.13
CA ILE A 145 -2.98 7.01 -7.08
C ILE A 145 -1.80 6.06 -7.26
N ARG A 146 -1.65 5.48 -8.46
CA ARG A 146 -0.58 4.54 -8.79
C ARG A 146 0.81 5.13 -8.49
N LYS A 147 1.10 6.32 -9.00
CA LYS A 147 2.39 7.01 -8.75
C LYS A 147 2.65 7.26 -7.27
N THR A 148 1.60 7.61 -6.52
CA THR A 148 1.70 7.84 -5.08
C THR A 148 2.01 6.54 -4.34
N ILE A 149 1.38 5.44 -4.73
CA ILE A 149 1.64 4.11 -4.18
C ILE A 149 3.06 3.65 -4.51
N GLU A 150 3.50 3.73 -5.77
CA GLU A 150 4.87 3.40 -6.19
C GLU A 150 5.89 4.20 -5.36
N ASN A 151 5.70 5.52 -5.26
CA ASN A 151 6.58 6.37 -4.47
C ASN A 151 6.57 6.01 -2.98
N SER A 152 5.43 5.58 -2.43
CA SER A 152 5.35 5.15 -1.03
C SER A 152 6.12 3.85 -0.80
N LEU A 153 5.97 2.87 -1.70
CA LEU A 153 6.68 1.59 -1.67
C LEU A 153 8.20 1.75 -1.77
N PHE A 154 8.69 2.74 -2.52
CA PHE A 154 10.13 2.99 -2.65
C PHE A 154 10.75 3.73 -1.45
N ASN A 155 9.98 4.57 -0.76
CA ASN A 155 10.53 5.49 0.25
C ASN A 155 10.20 5.10 1.70
N ILE A 156 9.32 4.13 1.91
CA ILE A 156 8.91 3.69 3.25
C ILE A 156 9.33 2.23 3.41
N ASP A 157 10.00 1.92 4.52
CA ASP A 157 10.24 0.54 4.93
C ASP A 157 8.97 0.03 5.64
N PHE A 158 8.33 -1.01 5.08
CA PHE A 158 7.10 -1.60 5.61
C PHE A 158 7.36 -2.83 6.50
N LYS A 159 8.55 -2.92 7.09
CA LYS A 159 8.97 -4.05 7.92
C LYS A 159 7.96 -4.40 9.02
N ASN A 160 7.36 -3.42 9.69
CA ASN A 160 6.40 -3.65 10.77
C ASN A 160 4.95 -3.69 10.28
N PHE A 161 4.68 -3.28 9.05
CA PHE A 161 3.35 -3.30 8.42
C PHE A 161 3.37 -3.97 7.03
N PRO A 162 3.73 -5.27 6.95
CA PRO A 162 3.88 -5.97 5.67
C PRO A 162 2.55 -6.13 4.93
N GLU A 163 1.42 -6.22 5.61
CA GLU A 163 0.10 -6.37 4.95
C GLU A 163 -0.27 -5.14 4.12
N ILE A 164 0.04 -3.94 4.62
CA ILE A 164 -0.12 -2.69 3.85
C ILE A 164 0.75 -2.75 2.60
N SER A 165 2.01 -3.16 2.74
CA SER A 165 2.93 -3.30 1.59
C SER A 165 2.39 -4.30 0.56
N ASN A 166 1.94 -5.47 1.01
CA ASN A 166 1.39 -6.51 0.14
C ASN A 166 0.17 -6.00 -0.63
N LEU A 167 -0.75 -5.31 0.05
CA LEU A 167 -1.93 -4.71 -0.56
C LEU A 167 -1.56 -3.67 -1.63
N LEU A 168 -0.61 -2.79 -1.31
CA LEU A 168 -0.11 -1.77 -2.24
C LEU A 168 0.61 -2.38 -3.46
N VAL A 169 1.42 -3.43 -3.26
CA VAL A 169 2.11 -4.14 -4.36
C VAL A 169 1.10 -4.85 -5.26
N GLN A 170 0.10 -5.53 -4.69
CA GLN A 170 -0.98 -6.18 -5.45
C GLN A 170 -1.75 -5.18 -6.31
N TYR A 171 -1.98 -3.97 -5.79
CA TYR A 171 -2.57 -2.88 -6.57
C TYR A 171 -1.72 -2.51 -7.79
N ILE A 172 -0.42 -2.32 -7.62
CA ILE A 172 0.49 -1.98 -8.72
C ILE A 172 0.54 -3.09 -9.76
N ASP A 173 0.62 -4.35 -9.34
CA ASP A 173 0.65 -5.50 -10.24
C ASP A 173 -0.64 -5.60 -11.06
N PHE A 174 -1.80 -5.48 -10.40
CA PHE A 174 -3.10 -5.56 -11.07
C PHE A 174 -3.26 -4.42 -12.07
N VAL A 175 -3.09 -3.17 -11.64
CA VAL A 175 -3.33 -1.99 -12.46
C VAL A 175 -2.30 -1.85 -13.58
N GLY A 176 -1.06 -2.32 -13.36
CA GLY A 176 -0.01 -2.35 -14.38
C GLY A 176 -0.39 -3.14 -15.64
N GLY A 177 -1.33 -4.08 -15.54
CA GLY A 177 -1.89 -4.82 -16.67
C GLY A 177 -2.89 -4.04 -17.55
N PHE A 178 -3.37 -2.88 -17.11
CA PHE A 178 -4.44 -2.13 -17.77
C PHE A 178 -3.92 -0.83 -18.42
N ASN A 179 -3.42 -0.93 -19.65
CA ASN A 179 -3.12 0.26 -20.45
C ASN A 179 -4.27 0.61 -21.40
N ILE A 180 -5.31 1.26 -20.87
CA ILE A 180 -6.54 1.60 -21.62
C ILE A 180 -6.71 3.10 -21.90
N TYR A 181 -5.88 3.96 -21.32
CA TYR A 181 -6.03 5.43 -21.45
C TYR A 181 -5.95 5.90 -22.89
N ASP A 182 -4.86 5.54 -23.59
CA ASP A 182 -4.64 6.01 -24.96
C ASP A 182 -5.72 5.50 -25.92
N ALA A 183 -6.18 4.25 -25.74
CA ALA A 183 -7.26 3.68 -26.52
C ALA A 183 -8.56 4.50 -26.36
N ILE A 184 -9.00 4.72 -25.11
CA ILE A 184 -10.21 5.50 -24.83
C ILE A 184 -10.07 6.95 -25.30
N PHE A 185 -8.88 7.53 -25.18
CA PHE A 185 -8.60 8.88 -25.67
C PHE A 185 -8.76 8.97 -27.19
N GLN A 186 -8.22 8.02 -27.95
CA GLN A 186 -8.41 7.98 -29.41
C GLN A 186 -9.88 7.74 -29.78
N ASP A 187 -10.58 6.85 -29.08
CA ASP A 187 -12.01 6.59 -29.30
C ASP A 187 -12.87 7.83 -29.03
N SER A 188 -12.44 8.71 -28.13
CA SER A 188 -13.13 9.98 -27.86
C SER A 188 -13.00 11.02 -28.97
N LYS A 189 -12.02 10.88 -29.87
CA LYS A 189 -11.67 11.85 -30.92
C LYS A 189 -11.97 11.41 -32.34
N THR A 190 -12.14 10.11 -32.56
CA THR A 190 -12.29 9.53 -33.89
C THR A 190 -13.76 9.36 -34.27
N SER A 191 -13.98 9.13 -35.57
CA SER A 191 -15.29 8.77 -36.14
C SER A 191 -15.21 7.41 -36.81
N MET A 192 -16.33 6.70 -36.83
CA MET A 192 -16.48 5.40 -37.47
C MET A 192 -17.61 5.49 -38.51
N GLY A 193 -17.24 5.78 -39.76
CA GLY A 193 -18.21 6.11 -40.81
C GLY A 193 -18.90 7.44 -40.51
N ASP A 194 -20.23 7.44 -40.49
CA ASP A 194 -21.04 8.64 -40.33
C ASP A 194 -21.31 9.04 -38.86
N GLN A 195 -20.90 8.22 -37.89
CA GLN A 195 -21.09 8.48 -36.45
C GLN A 195 -19.75 8.61 -35.72
N THR A 196 -19.74 9.28 -34.56
CA THR A 196 -18.51 9.34 -33.75
C THR A 196 -18.24 8.00 -33.08
N THR A 197 -16.96 7.63 -32.92
CA THR A 197 -16.56 6.34 -32.31
C THR A 197 -17.12 6.23 -30.89
N LYS A 198 -17.07 7.31 -30.11
CA LYS A 198 -17.66 7.39 -28.76
C LYS A 198 -19.17 7.09 -28.74
N GLU A 199 -19.94 7.59 -29.70
CA GLU A 199 -21.40 7.35 -29.77
C GLU A 199 -21.69 5.89 -30.12
N PHE A 200 -20.94 5.33 -31.08
CA PHE A 200 -21.04 3.92 -31.43
C PHE A 200 -20.79 3.04 -30.20
N ILE A 201 -19.70 3.27 -29.47
CA ILE A 201 -19.35 2.47 -28.30
C ILE A 201 -20.40 2.62 -27.19
N ALA A 202 -20.73 3.86 -26.81
CA ALA A 202 -21.69 4.14 -25.74
C ALA A 202 -23.06 3.52 -26.03
N GLN A 203 -23.62 3.77 -27.22
CA GLN A 203 -25.01 3.43 -27.53
C GLN A 203 -25.19 2.05 -28.16
N ARG A 204 -24.19 1.52 -28.89
CA ARG A 204 -24.29 0.26 -29.63
C ARG A 204 -23.53 -0.90 -29.01
N LEU A 205 -22.58 -0.64 -28.11
CA LEU A 205 -21.82 -1.70 -27.43
C LEU A 205 -22.16 -1.76 -25.94
N ILE A 206 -22.05 -0.64 -25.22
CA ILE A 206 -22.19 -0.61 -23.76
C ILE A 206 -23.66 -0.65 -23.33
N LYS A 207 -24.47 0.30 -23.79
CA LYS A 207 -25.88 0.44 -23.39
C LYS A 207 -26.72 -0.80 -23.66
N VAL A 208 -26.46 -1.48 -24.78
CA VAL A 208 -27.22 -2.67 -25.23
C VAL A 208 -26.59 -3.98 -24.77
N HIS A 209 -25.47 -3.93 -24.02
CA HIS A 209 -24.81 -5.12 -23.52
C HIS A 209 -25.74 -5.90 -22.58
N GLN A 210 -25.86 -7.21 -22.81
CA GLN A 210 -26.63 -8.12 -21.99
C GLN A 210 -25.79 -9.37 -21.70
N GLY A 211 -25.95 -9.92 -20.49
CA GLY A 211 -25.23 -11.12 -20.06
C GLY A 211 -23.89 -10.83 -19.41
N GLU A 212 -23.02 -11.84 -19.39
CA GLU A 212 -21.75 -11.82 -18.68
C GLU A 212 -20.73 -10.89 -19.34
N VAL A 213 -20.04 -10.09 -18.53
CA VAL A 213 -19.02 -9.16 -18.99
C VAL A 213 -17.71 -9.93 -19.15
N MET A 214 -17.44 -10.38 -20.38
CA MET A 214 -16.26 -11.20 -20.69
C MET A 214 -15.53 -10.71 -21.94
N TYR A 215 -14.21 -10.84 -21.94
CA TYR A 215 -13.38 -10.47 -23.09
C TYR A 215 -13.79 -11.24 -24.36
N LEU A 216 -13.89 -10.52 -25.47
CA LEU A 216 -14.23 -11.06 -26.79
C LEU A 216 -13.01 -11.01 -27.72
N GLN A 217 -12.90 -11.94 -28.66
CA GLN A 217 -11.76 -11.95 -29.57
C GLN A 217 -11.75 -10.70 -30.47
N SER A 218 -10.64 -9.96 -30.44
CA SER A 218 -10.37 -8.80 -31.32
C SER A 218 -11.49 -7.76 -31.38
N ASN A 219 -12.05 -7.39 -30.22
CA ASN A 219 -13.19 -6.49 -30.13
C ASN A 219 -12.87 -5.19 -29.39
N ILE A 220 -13.31 -4.05 -29.95
CA ILE A 220 -13.16 -2.71 -29.36
C ILE A 220 -13.83 -2.59 -27.98
N ILE A 221 -14.85 -3.41 -27.70
CA ILE A 221 -15.52 -3.44 -26.39
C ILE A 221 -14.60 -3.90 -25.26
N ASN A 222 -13.51 -4.63 -25.56
CA ASN A 222 -12.57 -5.14 -24.56
C ASN A 222 -11.90 -4.05 -23.73
N THR A 223 -11.66 -2.88 -24.33
CA THR A 223 -11.12 -1.72 -23.62
C THR A 223 -12.04 -1.30 -22.47
N TYR A 224 -13.35 -1.39 -22.69
CA TYR A 224 -14.37 -1.00 -21.72
C TYR A 224 -14.67 -2.12 -20.73
N ILE A 225 -14.61 -3.38 -21.15
CA ILE A 225 -14.63 -4.54 -20.25
C ILE A 225 -13.45 -4.45 -19.27
N ALA A 226 -12.27 -4.10 -19.76
CA ALA A 226 -11.10 -3.88 -18.93
C ALA A 226 -11.32 -2.74 -17.92
N LEU A 227 -11.91 -1.62 -18.37
CA LEU A 227 -12.32 -0.53 -17.48
C LEU A 227 -13.31 -0.98 -16.40
N TYR A 228 -14.30 -1.81 -16.77
CA TYR A 228 -15.28 -2.36 -15.84
C TYR A 228 -14.64 -3.23 -14.75
N HIS A 229 -13.74 -4.13 -15.13
CA HIS A 229 -12.98 -4.94 -14.18
C HIS A 229 -12.07 -4.08 -13.28
N LEU A 230 -11.43 -3.05 -13.85
CA LEU A 230 -10.60 -2.10 -13.12
C LEU A 230 -11.40 -1.34 -12.04
N LEU A 231 -12.59 -0.82 -12.39
CA LEU A 231 -13.48 -0.12 -11.46
C LEU A 231 -13.94 -1.03 -10.31
N ASN A 232 -14.29 -2.28 -10.62
CA ASN A 232 -14.66 -3.28 -9.61
C ASN A 232 -13.49 -3.63 -8.69
N TYR A 233 -12.29 -3.79 -9.25
CA TYR A 233 -11.09 -4.03 -8.47
C TYR A 233 -10.80 -2.87 -7.52
N HIS A 234 -10.84 -1.63 -8.01
CA HIS A 234 -10.60 -0.44 -7.18
C HIS A 234 -11.57 -0.32 -6.01
N ARG A 235 -12.86 -0.65 -6.22
CA ARG A 235 -13.83 -0.69 -5.12
C ARG A 235 -13.35 -1.61 -3.99
N LYS A 236 -12.97 -2.85 -4.34
CA LYS A 236 -12.46 -3.81 -3.36
C LYS A 236 -11.19 -3.31 -2.69
N PHE A 237 -10.20 -2.86 -3.48
CA PHE A 237 -8.94 -2.36 -2.99
C PHE A 237 -9.12 -1.19 -2.01
N PHE A 238 -10.00 -0.21 -2.30
CA PHE A 238 -10.21 0.92 -1.40
C PHE A 238 -10.83 0.51 -0.07
N ASN A 239 -11.72 -0.48 -0.07
CA ASN A 239 -12.29 -1.02 1.17
C ASN A 239 -11.20 -1.71 2.01
N ASP A 240 -10.44 -2.62 1.40
CA ASP A 240 -9.34 -3.33 2.06
C ASP A 240 -8.30 -2.35 2.60
N TYR A 241 -7.97 -1.32 1.82
CA TYR A 241 -7.03 -0.26 2.20
C TYR A 241 -7.54 0.59 3.37
N GLU A 242 -8.82 0.99 3.36
CA GLU A 242 -9.41 1.75 4.46
C GLU A 242 -9.38 0.98 5.78
N ASP A 243 -9.57 -0.34 5.74
CA ASP A 243 -9.50 -1.18 6.94
C ASP A 243 -8.07 -1.32 7.48
N GLU A 244 -7.08 -1.50 6.61
CA GLU A 244 -5.66 -1.46 6.99
C GLU A 244 -5.24 -0.10 7.58
N MET A 245 -5.76 1.00 7.02
CA MET A 245 -5.49 2.34 7.55
C MET A 245 -6.13 2.59 8.91
N LYS A 246 -7.27 1.97 9.24
CA LYS A 246 -7.86 2.04 10.58
C LYS A 246 -6.98 1.33 11.60
N TYR A 247 -6.50 0.14 11.28
CA TYR A 247 -5.57 -0.61 12.15
C TYR A 247 -4.27 0.17 12.40
N LEU A 248 -3.76 0.87 11.39
CA LEU A 248 -2.56 1.69 11.52
C LEU A 248 -2.72 2.84 12.54
N GLN A 249 -3.93 3.40 12.69
CA GLN A 249 -4.18 4.52 13.61
C GLN A 249 -3.92 4.17 15.08
N ASP A 250 -3.97 2.89 15.45
CA ASP A 250 -3.68 2.42 16.81
C ASP A 250 -2.20 2.60 17.20
N PHE A 251 -1.32 2.92 16.24
CA PHE A 251 0.13 3.02 16.43
C PHE A 251 0.70 4.44 16.29
N VAL A 252 -0.13 5.45 15.99
CA VAL A 252 0.29 6.85 15.74
C VAL A 252 0.10 7.72 16.97
#